data_AF-S7MT60-F1
#
_entry.id   AF-S7MT60-F1
#
_cell.length_a   1.000
_cell.length_b   1.000
_cell.length_c   1.000
_cell.angle_alpha   90.00
_cell.angle_beta   90.00
_cell.angle_gamma   90.00
#
_symmetry.space_group_name_H-M   'P 1'
#
loop_
_entity.id
_entity.type
_entity.pdbx_description
1 polymer ?
#
loop_
_entity_poly.entity_id
_entity_poly.type
_entity_poly.pdbx_seq_one_letter_code
_entity_poly.pdbx_strand_id
1 'polypeptide(L)'
;MKFHGEKRLDYEWTGKTGLLEMILKRVYTLLNSWDSLEDFDQIFWGLKSPLCEKVHQRWQDDELFGYQFLNGANPMLLRRSTSLPSRLVLPSGMEELQAQLEEELQNGSLFEADFILLDGIPANVIQGEKQYLAAPFVMLKMEPSGKLLPMVIQIQPPNASCPIPPLFPSDPPPLAWLLAKTWVRSSDFQLHELQYHFLNTHLLAEVIAVATMRCLPGLHPVFKLLIPHTRYTMDINIRGRTQFNSDSGIFSQAVSTGGGPHVQLTGRAMAQLTYRSLCPPDDLADRGLLGIPSALYAHDALRLWEIIARYVEGIIHLFYHGDDVRGDPELQAWCREITEVPLGYHTEEYFSGPEPKAILRQFQADLDNLEREIVARNEQLDIPYEYLKPSCIENSVAI
;
A
#
# COMPACT_ATOMS: atom_id res chain seq x y z
N MET A 1 21.36 -11.66 -6.35
CA MET A 1 20.00 -11.69 -5.76
C MET A 1 20.01 -12.03 -4.28
N LYS A 2 20.81 -13.01 -3.80
CA LYS A 2 20.98 -13.28 -2.36
C LYS A 2 21.78 -12.19 -1.65
N PHE A 3 21.54 -12.00 -0.35
CA PHE A 3 22.40 -11.22 0.53
C PHE A 3 23.84 -11.74 0.48
N HIS A 4 24.79 -10.80 0.40
CA HIS A 4 26.20 -11.13 0.60
C HIS A 4 26.51 -11.35 2.09
N GLY A 5 27.71 -11.90 2.37
CA GLY A 5 28.11 -12.38 3.70
C GLY A 5 27.86 -11.38 4.82
N GLU A 6 28.34 -10.14 4.69
CA GLU A 6 28.16 -9.08 5.68
C GLU A 6 26.68 -8.74 5.90
N LYS A 7 25.92 -8.54 4.81
CA LYS A 7 24.51 -8.18 4.92
C LYS A 7 23.67 -9.29 5.56
N ARG A 8 23.99 -10.56 5.26
CA ARG A 8 23.33 -11.71 5.88
C ARG A 8 23.60 -11.77 7.37
N LEU A 9 24.87 -11.60 7.78
CA LEU A 9 25.26 -11.62 9.19
C LEU A 9 24.61 -10.48 9.97
N ASP A 10 24.60 -9.27 9.41
CA ASP A 10 23.91 -8.08 9.95
C ASP A 10 22.42 -8.35 10.19
N TYR A 11 21.71 -8.87 9.17
CA TYR A 11 20.30 -9.22 9.26
C TYR A 11 20.02 -10.27 10.35
N GLU A 12 20.78 -11.37 10.35
CA GLU A 12 20.59 -12.47 11.30
C GLU A 12 20.92 -12.06 12.73
N TRP A 13 21.96 -11.25 12.93
CA TRP A 13 22.35 -10.76 14.24
C TRP A 13 21.31 -9.80 14.81
N THR A 14 20.86 -8.83 14.01
CA THR A 14 19.82 -7.87 14.40
C THR A 14 18.53 -8.59 14.78
N GLY A 15 18.12 -9.60 13.99
CA GLY A 15 16.95 -10.43 14.30
C GLY A 15 17.09 -11.18 15.63
N LYS A 16 18.27 -11.77 15.91
CA LYS A 16 18.55 -12.44 17.19
C LYS A 16 18.55 -11.48 18.37
N THR A 17 19.13 -10.29 18.21
CA THR A 17 19.14 -9.25 19.25
C THR A 17 17.72 -8.80 19.58
N GLY A 18 16.90 -8.54 18.56
CA GLY A 18 15.49 -8.16 18.76
C GLY A 18 14.68 -9.26 19.47
N LEU A 19 14.85 -10.52 19.06
CA LEU A 19 14.19 -11.66 19.72
C LEU A 19 14.61 -11.79 21.19
N LEU A 20 15.90 -11.64 21.48
CA LEU A 20 16.40 -11.68 22.86
C LEU A 20 15.79 -10.55 23.70
N GLU A 21 15.74 -9.34 23.16
CA GLU A 21 15.10 -8.19 23.83
C GLU A 21 13.61 -8.46 24.12
N MET A 22 12.87 -9.02 23.18
CA MET A 22 11.47 -9.41 23.38
C MET A 22 11.29 -10.47 24.47
N ILE A 23 12.17 -11.48 24.52
CA ILE A 23 12.15 -12.51 25.57
C ILE A 23 12.41 -11.87 26.94
N LEU A 24 13.40 -10.98 27.03
CA LEU A 24 13.71 -10.26 28.26
C LEU A 24 12.54 -9.39 28.72
N LYS A 25 11.87 -8.67 27.81
CA LYS A 25 10.64 -7.92 28.11
C LYS A 25 9.56 -8.82 28.67
N ARG A 26 9.29 -9.97 28.03
CA ARG A 26 8.29 -10.93 28.51
C ARG A 26 8.61 -11.48 29.89
N VAL A 27 9.88 -11.76 30.19
CA VAL A 27 10.31 -12.22 31.52
C VAL A 27 10.15 -11.10 32.55
N TYR A 28 10.56 -9.88 32.20
CA TYR A 28 10.45 -8.70 33.07
C TYR A 28 9.01 -8.38 33.45
N THR A 29 8.07 -8.54 32.52
CA THR A 29 6.65 -8.22 32.74
C THR A 29 5.78 -9.41 33.15
N LEU A 30 6.37 -10.58 33.44
CA LEU A 30 5.62 -11.83 33.64
C LEU A 30 4.62 -11.77 34.80
N LEU A 31 4.94 -11.00 35.84
CA LEU A 31 4.13 -10.85 37.06
C LEU A 31 3.53 -9.46 37.22
N ASN A 32 3.71 -8.58 36.23
CA ASN A 32 3.22 -7.22 36.29
C ASN A 32 1.76 -7.17 35.82
N SER A 33 0.98 -6.24 36.37
CA SER A 33 -0.37 -5.97 35.88
C SER A 33 -0.36 -4.96 34.73
N TRP A 34 -1.47 -4.91 33.99
CA TRP A 34 -1.68 -4.11 32.79
C TRP A 34 -3.05 -3.44 32.90
N ASP A 35 -3.17 -2.52 33.84
CA ASP A 35 -4.44 -1.93 34.27
C ASP A 35 -4.57 -0.46 33.86
N SER A 36 -3.49 0.15 33.38
CA SER A 36 -3.38 1.56 33.00
C SER A 36 -2.63 1.74 31.68
N LEU A 37 -2.74 2.93 31.08
CA LEU A 37 -2.03 3.23 29.84
C LEU A 37 -0.52 3.38 30.07
N GLU A 38 -0.14 3.81 31.27
CA GLU A 38 1.25 3.97 31.72
C GLU A 38 1.98 2.62 31.80
N ASP A 39 1.25 1.49 31.88
CA ASP A 39 1.87 0.16 31.91
C ASP A 39 2.61 -0.20 30.62
N PHE A 40 2.32 0.47 29.50
CA PHE A 40 3.13 0.35 28.27
C PHE A 40 4.60 0.80 28.47
N ASP A 41 4.91 1.60 29.50
CA ASP A 41 6.27 2.03 29.81
C ASP A 41 7.17 0.86 30.23
N GLN A 42 6.57 -0.19 30.78
CA GLN A 42 7.26 -1.39 31.22
C GLN A 42 7.99 -2.11 30.07
N ILE A 43 7.53 -1.91 28.82
CA ILE A 43 8.14 -2.47 27.61
C ILE A 43 8.82 -1.40 26.73
N PHE A 44 8.74 -0.13 27.12
CA PHE A 44 9.28 1.01 26.38
C PHE A 44 10.75 1.32 26.71
N TRP A 45 11.61 0.30 26.61
CA TRP A 45 13.06 0.39 26.75
C TRP A 45 13.76 -0.33 25.58
N GLY A 46 15.08 -0.13 25.43
CA GLY A 46 15.87 -0.65 24.31
C GLY A 46 16.31 0.45 23.35
N LEU A 47 16.42 0.13 22.05
CA LEU A 47 16.81 1.09 21.02
C LEU A 47 15.69 2.11 20.79
N LYS A 48 15.90 3.38 21.16
CA LYS A 48 14.92 4.46 21.03
C LYS A 48 15.50 5.64 20.25
N SER A 49 14.73 6.13 19.28
CA SER A 49 15.07 7.38 18.59
C SER A 49 14.50 8.58 19.36
N PRO A 50 15.06 9.80 19.20
CA PRO A 50 14.47 11.01 19.75
C PRO A 50 13.01 11.23 19.30
N LEU A 51 12.62 10.74 18.12
CA LEU A 51 11.25 10.80 17.63
C LEU A 51 10.33 9.84 18.41
N CYS A 52 10.79 8.62 18.70
CA CYS A 52 10.03 7.65 19.49
C CYS A 52 9.68 8.20 20.88
N GLU A 53 10.63 8.86 21.55
CA GLU A 53 10.40 9.50 22.84
C GLU A 53 9.36 10.63 22.75
N LYS A 54 9.41 11.46 21.69
CA LYS A 54 8.40 12.50 21.45
C LYS A 54 7.01 11.91 21.21
N VAL A 55 6.91 10.81 20.46
CA VAL A 55 5.63 10.12 20.23
C VAL A 55 5.11 9.58 21.54
N HIS A 56 5.93 8.90 22.33
CA HIS A 56 5.55 8.39 23.64
C HIS A 56 5.02 9.49 24.59
N GLN A 57 5.57 10.70 24.53
CA GLN A 57 5.09 11.84 25.33
C GLN A 57 3.80 12.49 24.81
N ARG A 58 3.50 12.38 23.51
CA ARG A 58 2.46 13.20 22.84
C ARG A 58 1.43 12.38 22.05
N TRP A 59 1.44 11.05 22.12
CA TRP A 59 0.57 10.20 21.30
C TRP A 59 -0.93 10.44 21.52
N GLN A 60 -1.29 11.01 22.68
CA GLN A 60 -2.67 11.39 23.00
C GLN A 60 -3.08 12.74 22.38
N ASP A 61 -2.15 13.54 21.86
CA ASP A 61 -2.43 14.85 21.26
C ASP A 61 -3.14 14.72 19.90
N ASP A 62 -4.20 15.50 19.69
CA ASP A 62 -4.90 15.57 18.40
C ASP A 62 -4.02 16.14 17.28
N GLU A 63 -3.12 17.07 17.63
CA GLU A 63 -2.14 17.62 16.70
C GLU A 63 -1.19 16.54 16.18
N LEU A 64 -0.67 15.66 17.05
CA LEU A 64 0.22 14.58 16.61
C LEU A 64 -0.56 13.48 15.87
N PHE A 65 -1.81 13.24 16.25
CA PHE A 65 -2.69 12.33 15.53
C PHE A 65 -2.91 12.78 14.08
N GLY A 66 -3.31 14.04 13.87
CA GLY A 66 -3.51 14.60 12.53
C GLY A 66 -2.19 14.74 11.74
N TYR A 67 -1.10 15.15 12.39
CA TYR A 67 0.22 15.27 11.76
C TYR A 67 0.69 13.97 11.11
N GLN A 68 0.41 12.81 11.71
CA GLN A 68 0.83 11.51 11.18
C GLN A 68 0.22 11.18 9.81
N PHE A 69 -0.94 11.74 9.46
CA PHE A 69 -1.54 11.56 8.14
C PHE A 69 -0.81 12.30 7.01
N LEU A 70 -0.08 13.37 7.36
CA LEU A 70 0.73 14.14 6.40
C LEU A 70 2.17 13.65 6.36
N ASN A 71 2.74 13.38 7.54
CA ASN A 71 4.18 13.28 7.74
C ASN A 71 4.60 12.10 8.63
N GLY A 72 3.67 11.18 8.90
CA GLY A 72 3.94 9.95 9.66
C GLY A 72 4.48 8.84 8.77
N ALA A 73 4.38 7.60 9.27
CA ALA A 73 4.81 6.42 8.51
C ALA A 73 3.94 6.15 7.27
N ASN A 74 2.66 6.52 7.32
CA ASN A 74 1.73 6.34 6.21
C ASN A 74 1.13 7.66 5.70
N PRO A 75 1.83 8.41 4.85
CA PRO A 75 1.33 9.65 4.25
C PRO A 75 0.48 9.40 2.99
N MET A 76 0.10 8.14 2.71
CA MET A 76 -0.52 7.75 1.44
C MET A 76 -2.05 7.82 1.45
N LEU A 77 -2.67 7.81 2.63
CA LEU A 77 -4.13 7.65 2.73
C LEU A 77 -4.91 8.97 2.66
N LEU A 78 -4.35 10.04 3.22
CA LEU A 78 -5.04 11.33 3.36
C LEU A 78 -5.32 11.94 1.99
N ARG A 79 -6.51 12.52 1.84
CA ARG A 79 -6.91 13.31 0.66
C ARG A 79 -7.72 14.54 1.06
N ARG A 80 -7.71 15.56 0.21
CA ARG A 80 -8.61 16.71 0.33
C ARG A 80 -10.03 16.30 -0.06
N SER A 81 -11.00 16.66 0.75
CA SER A 81 -12.41 16.37 0.47
C SER A 81 -12.94 17.35 -0.59
N THR A 82 -13.63 16.82 -1.61
CA THR A 82 -14.35 17.62 -2.62
C THR A 82 -15.86 17.62 -2.40
N SER A 83 -16.34 16.74 -1.53
CA SER A 83 -17.73 16.59 -1.10
C SER A 83 -17.75 15.82 0.22
N LEU A 84 -18.82 15.95 1.02
CA LEU A 84 -18.99 15.08 2.19
C LEU A 84 -19.24 13.63 1.75
N PRO A 85 -18.47 12.64 2.23
CA PRO A 85 -18.63 11.27 1.75
C PRO A 85 -19.95 10.63 2.17
N SER A 86 -20.54 9.85 1.26
CA SER A 86 -21.83 9.18 1.48
C SER A 86 -21.83 8.21 2.66
N ARG A 87 -20.65 7.68 3.03
CA ARG A 87 -20.49 6.81 4.21
C ARG A 87 -20.55 7.55 5.54
N LEU A 88 -20.41 8.89 5.56
CA LEU A 88 -20.52 9.72 6.75
C LEU A 88 -22.00 10.04 7.01
N VAL A 89 -22.65 9.18 7.80
CA VAL A 89 -24.08 9.36 8.14
C VAL A 89 -24.16 10.08 9.48
N LEU A 90 -24.50 11.36 9.45
CA LEU A 90 -24.68 12.18 10.65
C LEU A 90 -26.06 11.90 11.30
N PRO A 91 -26.11 11.45 12.58
CA PRO A 91 -27.36 11.34 13.33
C PRO A 91 -28.03 12.70 13.54
N SER A 92 -29.35 12.69 13.81
CA SER A 92 -30.06 13.88 14.28
C SER A 92 -29.43 14.44 15.56
N GLY A 93 -29.31 15.77 15.67
CA GLY A 93 -28.62 16.43 16.79
C GLY A 93 -27.14 16.75 16.56
N MET A 94 -26.60 16.48 15.35
CA MET A 94 -25.23 16.85 14.95
C MET A 94 -25.19 17.97 13.88
N GLU A 95 -26.19 18.85 13.88
CA GLU A 95 -26.32 19.93 12.89
C GLU A 95 -25.16 20.93 12.96
N GLU A 96 -24.61 21.18 14.16
CA GLU A 96 -23.44 22.05 14.33
C GLU A 96 -22.19 21.44 13.69
N LEU A 97 -21.94 20.15 13.90
CA LEU A 97 -20.83 19.43 13.26
C LEU A 97 -21.00 19.43 11.74
N GLN A 98 -22.22 19.21 11.24
CA GLN A 98 -22.51 19.27 9.81
C GLN A 98 -22.15 20.66 9.25
N ALA A 99 -22.58 21.74 9.90
CA ALA A 99 -22.28 23.10 9.46
C ALA A 99 -20.77 23.38 9.46
N GLN A 100 -20.03 22.92 10.48
CA GLN A 100 -18.56 23.04 10.52
C GLN A 100 -17.89 22.27 9.37
N LEU A 101 -18.33 21.03 9.09
CA LEU A 101 -17.81 20.25 7.97
C LEU A 101 -18.09 20.94 6.62
N GLU A 102 -19.30 21.48 6.43
CA GLU A 102 -19.66 22.23 5.22
C GLU A 102 -18.86 23.52 5.07
N GLU A 103 -18.57 24.23 6.16
CA GLU A 103 -17.71 25.43 6.16
C GLU A 103 -16.28 25.09 5.72
N GLU A 104 -15.65 24.08 6.34
CA GLU A 104 -14.29 23.66 5.99
C GLU A 104 -14.21 23.10 4.56
N LEU A 105 -15.29 22.46 4.07
CA LEU A 105 -15.40 22.02 2.68
C LEU A 105 -15.41 23.23 1.71
N GLN A 106 -16.22 24.25 1.99
CA GLN A 106 -16.29 25.47 1.19
C GLN A 106 -14.96 26.23 1.17
N ASN A 107 -14.24 26.21 2.30
CA ASN A 107 -12.92 26.82 2.43
C ASN A 107 -11.80 25.99 1.76
N GLY A 108 -12.09 24.75 1.34
CA GLY A 108 -11.10 23.83 0.79
C GLY A 108 -10.05 23.36 1.81
N SER A 109 -10.37 23.46 3.10
CA SER A 109 -9.54 23.07 4.26
C SER A 109 -9.97 21.74 4.87
N LEU A 110 -10.99 21.08 4.34
CA LEU A 110 -11.44 19.75 4.77
C LEU A 110 -10.67 18.61 4.10
N PHE A 111 -10.26 17.64 4.91
CA PHE A 111 -9.54 16.44 4.49
C PHE A 111 -10.18 15.19 5.09
N GLU A 112 -9.93 14.06 4.46
CA GLU A 112 -10.47 12.76 4.85
C GLU A 112 -9.42 11.65 4.76
N ALA A 113 -9.56 10.67 5.64
CA ALA A 113 -8.84 9.40 5.60
C ALA A 113 -9.84 8.24 5.72
N ASP A 114 -9.93 7.44 4.66
CA ASP A 114 -10.93 6.39 4.51
C ASP A 114 -10.31 4.99 4.53
N PHE A 115 -10.60 4.22 5.57
CA PHE A 115 -10.10 2.86 5.77
C PHE A 115 -11.08 1.79 5.27
N ILE A 116 -11.95 2.12 4.31
CA ILE A 116 -12.98 1.21 3.76
C ILE A 116 -12.42 -0.13 3.26
N LEU A 117 -11.15 -0.20 2.85
CA LEU A 117 -10.51 -1.44 2.42
C LEU A 117 -10.55 -2.56 3.49
N LEU A 118 -10.61 -2.19 4.78
CA LEU A 118 -10.71 -3.12 5.91
C LEU A 118 -12.13 -3.64 6.15
N ASP A 119 -13.16 -3.08 5.50
CA ASP A 119 -14.54 -3.46 5.74
C ASP A 119 -14.79 -4.93 5.38
N GLY A 120 -15.41 -5.67 6.28
CA GLY A 120 -15.68 -7.11 6.10
C GLY A 120 -14.45 -8.00 6.01
N ILE A 121 -13.23 -7.52 6.27
CA ILE A 121 -12.05 -8.38 6.42
C ILE A 121 -12.19 -9.15 7.74
N PRO A 122 -12.12 -10.50 7.73
CA PRO A 122 -12.17 -11.27 8.97
C PRO A 122 -10.94 -10.99 9.84
N ALA A 123 -11.13 -10.90 11.14
CA ALA A 123 -10.03 -10.72 12.08
C ALA A 123 -9.39 -12.06 12.47
N ASN A 124 -8.11 -12.01 12.81
CA ASN A 124 -7.31 -13.14 13.26
C ASN A 124 -7.82 -13.75 14.58
N VAL A 125 -7.37 -14.96 14.89
CA VAL A 125 -7.53 -15.60 16.20
C VAL A 125 -6.14 -15.96 16.71
N ILE A 126 -5.70 -15.31 17.79
CA ILE A 126 -4.37 -15.48 18.35
C ILE A 126 -4.51 -16.26 19.65
N GLN A 127 -3.91 -17.45 19.71
CA GLN A 127 -3.96 -18.32 20.90
C GLN A 127 -5.39 -18.64 21.38
N GLY A 128 -6.34 -18.76 20.45
CA GLY A 128 -7.75 -19.00 20.75
C GLY A 128 -8.57 -17.73 21.03
N GLU A 129 -7.92 -16.58 21.16
CA GLU A 129 -8.59 -15.30 21.42
C GLU A 129 -8.90 -14.57 20.11
N LYS A 130 -10.17 -14.19 19.96
CA LYS A 130 -10.64 -13.45 18.78
C LYS A 130 -10.04 -12.04 18.79
N GLN A 131 -9.41 -11.68 17.67
CA GLN A 131 -8.97 -10.31 17.41
C GLN A 131 -10.08 -9.53 16.69
N TYR A 132 -9.87 -8.23 16.52
CA TYR A 132 -10.87 -7.32 15.99
C TYR A 132 -10.25 -6.32 15.02
N LEU A 133 -11.07 -5.87 14.06
CA LEU A 133 -10.72 -4.88 13.05
C LEU A 133 -11.80 -3.81 12.98
N ALA A 134 -11.39 -2.63 12.53
CA ALA A 134 -12.30 -1.54 12.19
C ALA A 134 -12.00 -1.04 10.78
N ALA A 135 -13.00 -0.46 10.14
CA ALA A 135 -12.87 0.26 8.88
C ALA A 135 -13.23 1.73 9.09
N PRO A 136 -12.42 2.48 9.87
CA PRO A 136 -12.78 3.81 10.28
C PRO A 136 -12.80 4.81 9.13
N PHE A 137 -13.40 5.96 9.38
CA PHE A 137 -13.37 7.12 8.51
C PHE A 137 -13.19 8.36 9.36
N VAL A 138 -12.24 9.20 8.95
CA VAL A 138 -11.79 10.36 9.73
C VAL A 138 -11.93 11.60 8.88
N MET A 139 -12.62 12.60 9.42
CA MET A 139 -12.62 13.96 8.86
C MET A 139 -11.66 14.83 9.66
N LEU A 140 -10.85 15.62 8.96
CA LEU A 140 -9.86 16.50 9.55
C LEU A 140 -9.94 17.88 8.89
N LYS A 141 -9.69 18.94 9.67
CA LYS A 141 -9.55 20.31 9.16
C LYS A 141 -8.10 20.77 9.18
N MET A 142 -7.70 21.47 8.14
CA MET A 142 -6.43 22.18 8.07
C MET A 142 -6.61 23.60 8.60
N GLU A 143 -6.01 23.91 9.73
CA GLU A 143 -5.99 25.28 10.24
C GLU A 143 -5.06 26.18 9.42
N PRO A 144 -5.27 27.52 9.44
CA PRO A 144 -4.35 28.48 8.83
C PRO A 144 -2.90 28.38 9.35
N SER A 145 -2.72 27.83 10.56
CA SER A 145 -1.41 27.55 11.16
C SER A 145 -0.64 26.42 10.44
N GLY A 146 -1.30 25.66 9.56
CA GLY A 146 -0.80 24.46 8.91
C GLY A 146 -1.01 23.17 9.72
N LYS A 147 -1.66 23.24 10.89
CA LYS A 147 -2.00 22.07 11.69
C LYS A 147 -3.22 21.36 11.10
N LEU A 148 -3.12 20.05 10.97
CA LEU A 148 -4.23 19.18 10.60
C LEU A 148 -4.84 18.59 11.88
N LEU A 149 -6.12 18.87 12.14
CA LEU A 149 -6.80 18.45 13.37
C LEU A 149 -8.01 17.56 13.06
N PRO A 150 -8.20 16.44 13.78
CA PRO A 150 -9.39 15.60 13.63
C PRO A 150 -10.66 16.33 14.10
N MET A 151 -11.75 16.18 13.36
CA MET A 151 -13.07 16.72 13.70
C MET A 151 -14.03 15.61 14.14
N VAL A 152 -14.05 14.50 13.42
CA VAL A 152 -14.93 13.36 13.72
C VAL A 152 -14.32 12.05 13.24
N ILE A 153 -14.53 10.98 14.00
CA ILE A 153 -14.18 9.61 13.65
C ILE A 153 -15.45 8.75 13.63
N GLN A 154 -15.68 8.08 12.51
CA GLN A 154 -16.64 6.99 12.38
C GLN A 154 -15.89 5.66 12.42
N ILE A 155 -16.25 4.71 13.29
CA ILE A 155 -15.46 3.48 13.47
C ILE A 155 -15.76 2.40 12.41
N GLN A 156 -17.00 2.33 11.92
CA GLN A 156 -17.44 1.34 10.93
C GLN A 156 -18.28 2.03 9.84
N PRO A 157 -18.30 1.51 8.60
CA PRO A 157 -19.24 1.98 7.59
C PRO A 157 -20.69 1.64 7.97
N PRO A 158 -21.68 2.41 7.49
CA PRO A 158 -23.09 2.07 7.63
C PRO A 158 -23.39 0.71 6.99
N ASN A 159 -24.20 -0.10 7.65
CA ASN A 159 -24.69 -1.37 7.09
C ASN A 159 -26.14 -1.64 7.52
N ALA A 160 -26.75 -2.69 6.97
CA ALA A 160 -28.16 -3.02 7.24
C ALA A 160 -28.48 -3.21 8.74
N SER A 161 -27.52 -3.69 9.54
CA SER A 161 -27.68 -3.90 10.98
C SER A 161 -27.37 -2.65 11.82
N CYS A 162 -26.58 -1.73 11.27
CA CYS A 162 -26.18 -0.47 11.90
C CYS A 162 -26.14 0.64 10.85
N PRO A 163 -27.31 1.19 10.47
CA PRO A 163 -27.39 2.19 9.39
C PRO A 163 -26.83 3.55 9.82
N ILE A 164 -26.72 3.80 11.12
CA ILE A 164 -26.13 5.01 11.71
C ILE A 164 -25.03 4.55 12.67
N PRO A 165 -23.78 4.38 12.18
CA PRO A 165 -22.67 3.95 13.01
C PRO A 165 -22.34 4.98 14.11
N PRO A 166 -21.76 4.55 15.23
CA PRO A 166 -21.24 5.46 16.24
C PRO A 166 -20.22 6.44 15.63
N LEU A 167 -20.48 7.72 15.85
CA LEU A 167 -19.58 8.83 15.55
C LEU A 167 -18.97 9.37 16.84
N PHE A 168 -17.69 9.70 16.78
CA PHE A 168 -16.95 10.31 17.86
C PHE A 168 -16.53 11.70 17.36
N PRO A 169 -17.25 12.78 17.71
CA PRO A 169 -16.75 14.14 17.47
C PRO A 169 -15.51 14.39 18.35
N SER A 170 -14.74 15.44 18.10
CA SER A 170 -13.53 15.74 18.90
C SER A 170 -13.81 16.32 20.31
N ASP A 171 -15.06 16.24 20.81
CA ASP A 171 -15.47 16.62 22.17
C ASP A 171 -16.18 15.50 23.00
N PRO A 172 -15.76 14.21 22.98
CA PRO A 172 -16.32 13.16 23.85
C PRO A 172 -15.61 13.12 25.21
N PRO A 173 -16.08 12.28 26.16
CA PRO A 173 -15.27 11.90 27.32
C PRO A 173 -13.86 11.47 26.90
N PRO A 174 -12.78 11.89 27.61
CA PRO A 174 -11.40 11.74 27.13
C PRO A 174 -11.02 10.33 26.66
N LEU A 175 -11.50 9.29 27.35
CA LEU A 175 -11.21 7.90 27.00
C LEU A 175 -11.94 7.39 25.76
N ALA A 176 -13.16 7.88 25.49
CA ALA A 176 -13.90 7.48 24.29
C ALA A 176 -13.24 8.02 23.01
N TRP A 177 -12.78 9.27 23.06
CA TRP A 177 -12.01 9.86 21.97
C TRP A 177 -10.67 9.14 21.74
N LEU A 178 -9.94 8.89 22.83
CA LEU A 178 -8.67 8.19 22.76
C LEU A 178 -8.81 6.77 22.20
N LEU A 179 -9.89 6.06 22.56
CA LEU A 179 -10.22 4.77 22.00
C LEU A 179 -10.50 4.86 20.50
N ALA A 180 -11.27 5.85 20.05
CA ALA A 180 -11.57 6.05 18.63
C ALA A 180 -10.28 6.31 17.81
N LYS A 181 -9.39 7.17 18.32
CA LYS A 181 -8.06 7.41 17.70
C LYS A 181 -7.20 6.15 17.68
N THR A 182 -7.21 5.36 18.75
CA THR A 182 -6.47 4.09 18.82
C THR A 182 -6.96 3.10 17.76
N TRP A 183 -8.27 3.00 17.52
CA TRP A 183 -8.82 2.18 16.41
C TRP A 183 -8.34 2.66 15.05
N VAL A 184 -8.26 3.98 14.83
CA VAL A 184 -7.70 4.54 13.61
C VAL A 184 -6.22 4.19 13.46
N ARG A 185 -5.39 4.34 14.50
CA ARG A 185 -3.97 3.99 14.44
C ARG A 185 -3.76 2.49 14.21
N SER A 186 -4.59 1.64 14.82
CA SER A 186 -4.59 0.19 14.59
C SER A 186 -4.94 -0.16 13.14
N SER A 187 -5.93 0.53 12.56
CA SER A 187 -6.35 0.35 11.16
C SER A 187 -5.29 0.86 10.18
N ASP A 188 -4.66 1.99 10.50
CA ASP A 188 -3.54 2.55 9.73
C ASP A 188 -2.32 1.64 9.73
N PHE A 189 -2.02 0.99 10.85
CA PHE A 189 -0.98 -0.04 10.87
C PHE A 189 -1.27 -1.17 9.86
N GLN A 190 -2.52 -1.64 9.75
CA GLN A 190 -2.85 -2.71 8.79
C GLN A 190 -2.65 -2.26 7.34
N LEU A 191 -3.19 -1.09 6.96
CA LEU A 191 -3.07 -0.58 5.59
C LEU A 191 -1.63 -0.18 5.26
N HIS A 192 -0.93 0.46 6.20
CA HIS A 192 0.48 0.79 6.05
C HIS A 192 1.30 -0.45 5.74
N GLU A 193 1.26 -1.47 6.60
CA GLU A 193 2.11 -2.64 6.44
C GLU A 193 1.75 -3.47 5.21
N LEU A 194 0.46 -3.65 4.90
CA LEU A 194 0.03 -4.55 3.83
C LEU A 194 -0.06 -3.88 2.46
N GLN A 195 -0.71 -2.73 2.36
CA GLN A 195 -0.89 -2.04 1.08
C GLN A 195 0.34 -1.19 0.74
N TYR A 196 0.68 -0.23 1.59
CA TYR A 196 1.67 0.79 1.19
C TYR A 196 3.11 0.31 1.33
N HIS A 197 3.39 -0.55 2.29
CA HIS A 197 4.72 -1.14 2.51
C HIS A 197 4.87 -2.44 1.73
N PHE A 198 4.15 -3.51 2.10
CA PHE A 198 4.38 -4.82 1.49
C PHE A 198 3.98 -4.88 0.01
N LEU A 199 2.78 -4.46 -0.37
CA LEU A 199 2.36 -4.48 -1.79
C LEU A 199 3.12 -3.44 -2.62
N ASN A 200 2.98 -2.15 -2.28
CA ASN A 200 3.42 -1.07 -3.15
C ASN A 200 4.95 -0.88 -3.20
N THR A 201 5.70 -1.33 -2.18
CA THR A 201 7.17 -1.31 -2.25
C THR A 201 7.72 -2.70 -2.57
N HIS A 202 7.46 -3.69 -1.72
CA HIS A 202 8.12 -4.98 -1.84
C HIS A 202 7.65 -5.78 -3.06
N LEU A 203 6.35 -6.04 -3.20
CA LEU A 203 5.84 -6.90 -4.26
C LEU A 203 5.99 -6.26 -5.65
N LEU A 204 5.66 -4.97 -5.79
CA LEU A 204 5.86 -4.26 -7.07
C LEU A 204 7.34 -4.19 -7.47
N ALA A 205 8.25 -3.93 -6.53
CA ALA A 205 9.68 -3.96 -6.84
C ALA A 205 10.16 -5.35 -7.27
N GLU A 206 9.56 -6.43 -6.75
CA GLU A 206 9.87 -7.79 -7.18
C GLU A 206 9.34 -8.08 -8.58
N VAL A 207 8.12 -7.66 -8.93
CA VAL A 207 7.58 -7.76 -10.30
C VAL A 207 8.51 -7.06 -11.29
N ILE A 208 8.88 -5.80 -11.01
CA ILE A 208 9.79 -5.03 -11.86
C ILE A 208 11.16 -5.72 -11.95
N ALA A 209 11.69 -6.23 -10.85
CA ALA A 209 12.97 -6.93 -10.84
C ALA A 209 12.94 -8.22 -11.66
N VAL A 210 11.88 -9.03 -11.54
CA VAL A 210 11.72 -10.27 -12.28
C VAL A 210 11.59 -9.99 -13.78
N ALA A 211 10.70 -9.08 -14.18
CA ALA A 211 10.53 -8.70 -15.58
C ALA A 211 11.84 -8.14 -16.17
N THR A 212 12.56 -7.29 -15.42
CA THR A 212 13.87 -6.76 -15.84
C THR A 212 14.87 -7.88 -16.13
N MET A 213 14.93 -8.90 -15.27
CA MET A 213 15.86 -10.02 -15.43
C MET A 213 15.48 -11.00 -16.55
N ARG A 214 14.20 -11.02 -16.97
CA ARG A 214 13.68 -11.94 -17.98
C ARG A 214 13.65 -11.33 -19.37
N CYS A 215 13.28 -10.06 -19.48
CA CYS A 215 13.12 -9.38 -20.76
C CYS A 215 14.32 -8.57 -21.22
N LEU A 216 15.13 -8.01 -20.30
CA LEU A 216 16.22 -7.10 -20.67
C LEU A 216 17.59 -7.79 -20.53
N PRO A 217 18.38 -7.94 -21.61
CA PRO A 217 19.70 -8.52 -21.52
C PRO A 217 20.68 -7.60 -20.79
N GLY A 218 21.76 -8.16 -20.23
CA GLY A 218 22.75 -7.41 -19.44
C GLY A 218 23.45 -6.27 -20.18
N LEU A 219 23.39 -6.25 -21.52
CA LEU A 219 23.92 -5.18 -22.36
C LEU A 219 22.93 -4.03 -22.57
N HIS A 220 21.62 -4.26 -22.37
CA HIS A 220 20.56 -3.28 -22.60
C HIS A 220 20.73 -2.04 -21.68
N PRO A 221 20.58 -0.81 -22.20
CA PRO A 221 20.79 0.41 -21.41
C PRO A 221 19.84 0.49 -20.21
N VAL A 222 18.56 0.15 -20.40
CA VAL A 222 17.57 0.14 -19.30
C VAL A 222 17.87 -0.93 -18.24
N PHE A 223 18.44 -2.09 -18.62
CA PHE A 223 18.89 -3.08 -17.64
C PHE A 223 19.98 -2.51 -16.74
N LYS A 224 20.98 -1.85 -17.33
CA LYS A 224 22.10 -1.25 -16.58
C LYS A 224 21.65 -0.14 -15.65
N LEU A 225 20.64 0.63 -16.07
CA LEU A 225 19.99 1.65 -15.26
C LEU A 225 19.27 1.04 -14.05
N LEU A 226 18.49 -0.04 -14.26
CA LEU A 226 17.61 -0.61 -13.23
C LEU A 226 18.30 -1.60 -12.28
N ILE A 227 19.30 -2.35 -12.74
CA ILE A 227 19.88 -3.47 -11.98
C ILE A 227 20.41 -3.09 -10.58
N PRO A 228 20.96 -1.89 -10.31
CA PRO A 228 21.35 -1.52 -8.95
C PRO A 228 20.16 -1.38 -8.00
N HIS A 229 18.99 -1.01 -8.52
CA HIS A 229 17.75 -0.75 -7.77
C HIS A 229 16.97 -2.03 -7.44
N THR A 230 17.33 -3.18 -8.01
CA THR A 230 16.71 -4.48 -7.72
C THR A 230 17.52 -5.33 -6.72
N ARG A 231 18.61 -4.75 -6.20
CA ARG A 231 19.57 -5.46 -5.34
C ARG A 231 18.88 -5.96 -4.07
N TYR A 232 18.91 -7.28 -3.91
CA TYR A 232 18.39 -8.04 -2.77
C TYR A 232 16.86 -8.12 -2.63
N THR A 233 16.08 -7.45 -3.47
CA THR A 233 14.60 -7.45 -3.42
C THR A 233 14.02 -8.86 -3.32
N MET A 234 14.48 -9.78 -4.16
CA MET A 234 14.01 -11.17 -4.12
C MET A 234 14.33 -11.91 -2.81
N ASP A 235 15.52 -11.75 -2.23
CA ASP A 235 15.90 -12.46 -1.00
C ASP A 235 15.10 -11.94 0.20
N ILE A 236 14.95 -10.60 0.32
CA ILE A 236 14.14 -10.03 1.39
C ILE A 236 12.65 -10.38 1.25
N ASN A 237 12.11 -10.44 0.03
CA ASN A 237 10.71 -10.82 -0.17
C ASN A 237 10.45 -12.31 0.09
N ILE A 238 11.38 -13.20 -0.25
CA ILE A 238 11.30 -14.62 0.15
C ILE A 238 11.29 -14.74 1.67
N ARG A 239 12.11 -13.95 2.39
CA ARG A 239 12.10 -13.90 3.85
C ARG A 239 10.80 -13.32 4.39
N GLY A 240 10.27 -12.26 3.78
CA GLY A 240 8.93 -11.71 4.06
C GLY A 240 7.84 -12.77 4.02
N ARG A 241 7.76 -13.51 2.91
CA ARG A 241 6.78 -14.60 2.73
C ARG A 241 6.94 -15.73 3.74
N THR A 242 8.17 -16.06 4.14
CA THR A 242 8.42 -17.22 5.02
C THR A 242 8.39 -16.89 6.52
N GLN A 243 8.76 -15.66 6.90
CA GLN A 243 8.92 -15.26 8.31
C GLN A 243 7.78 -14.34 8.79
N PHE A 244 7.17 -13.56 7.90
CA PHE A 244 6.13 -12.59 8.27
C PHE A 244 4.74 -13.06 7.88
N ASN A 245 4.54 -13.41 6.61
CA ASN A 245 3.21 -13.68 6.04
C ASN A 245 2.86 -15.18 5.93
N SER A 246 3.68 -16.06 6.48
CA SER A 246 3.40 -17.50 6.51
C SER A 246 2.37 -17.85 7.60
N ASP A 247 1.83 -19.06 7.55
CA ASP A 247 0.86 -19.56 8.54
C ASP A 247 1.39 -19.49 9.98
N SER A 248 2.71 -19.63 10.15
CA SER A 248 3.41 -19.49 11.43
C SER A 248 4.22 -18.20 11.54
N GLY A 249 4.02 -17.24 10.64
CA GLY A 249 4.74 -15.98 10.60
C GLY A 249 4.26 -14.96 11.64
N ILE A 250 4.96 -13.83 11.71
CA ILE A 250 4.68 -12.74 12.67
C ILE A 250 3.22 -12.25 12.56
N PHE A 251 2.68 -12.11 11.34
CA PHE A 251 1.30 -11.65 11.18
C PHE A 251 0.31 -12.58 11.87
N SER A 252 0.43 -13.88 11.62
CA SER A 252 -0.43 -14.91 12.22
C SER A 252 -0.30 -14.96 13.75
N GLN A 253 0.88 -14.65 14.30
CA GLN A 253 1.12 -14.70 15.74
C GLN A 253 0.72 -13.44 16.52
N ALA A 254 0.72 -12.26 15.89
CA ALA A 254 0.64 -10.99 16.63
C ALA A 254 -0.20 -9.89 15.97
N VAL A 255 -0.72 -10.08 14.75
CA VAL A 255 -1.41 -9.04 13.99
C VAL A 255 -2.88 -9.41 13.77
N SER A 256 -3.78 -8.44 13.87
CA SER A 256 -5.23 -8.62 13.75
C SER A 256 -5.69 -9.03 12.35
N THR A 257 -4.91 -8.77 11.30
CA THR A 257 -5.13 -9.28 9.92
C THR A 257 -4.37 -10.59 9.62
N GLY A 258 -3.64 -11.14 10.59
CA GLY A 258 -2.91 -12.40 10.43
C GLY A 258 -3.79 -13.63 10.22
N GLY A 259 -3.18 -14.75 9.80
CA GLY A 259 -3.90 -16.04 9.66
C GLY A 259 -4.73 -16.19 8.39
N GLY A 260 -4.39 -15.47 7.31
CA GLY A 260 -5.08 -15.51 6.01
C GLY A 260 -5.75 -14.20 5.55
N PRO A 261 -6.47 -13.44 6.40
CA PRO A 261 -7.16 -12.20 6.02
C PRO A 261 -6.27 -11.13 5.37
N HIS A 262 -5.00 -11.04 5.75
CA HIS A 262 -4.01 -10.15 5.13
C HIS A 262 -3.84 -10.40 3.62
N VAL A 263 -4.00 -11.64 3.15
CA VAL A 263 -3.99 -11.97 1.71
C VAL A 263 -5.20 -11.36 1.02
N GLN A 264 -6.39 -11.45 1.63
CA GLN A 264 -7.61 -10.84 1.09
C GLN A 264 -7.50 -9.32 1.02
N LEU A 265 -6.96 -8.68 2.07
CA LEU A 265 -6.72 -7.24 2.08
C LEU A 265 -5.73 -6.82 0.98
N THR A 266 -4.63 -7.57 0.84
CA THR A 266 -3.62 -7.33 -0.20
C THR A 266 -4.21 -7.47 -1.61
N GLY A 267 -5.05 -8.48 -1.84
CA GLY A 267 -5.76 -8.66 -3.11
C GLY A 267 -6.70 -7.50 -3.45
N ARG A 268 -7.49 -7.02 -2.47
CA ARG A 268 -8.33 -5.83 -2.66
C ARG A 268 -7.52 -4.58 -2.94
N ALA A 269 -6.40 -4.40 -2.24
CA ALA A 269 -5.51 -3.28 -2.46
C ALA A 269 -4.87 -3.32 -3.87
N MET A 270 -4.49 -4.50 -4.34
CA MET A 270 -3.99 -4.70 -5.71
C MET A 270 -5.03 -4.30 -6.76
N ALA A 271 -6.30 -4.66 -6.57
CA ALA A 271 -7.39 -4.28 -7.48
C ALA A 271 -7.64 -2.75 -7.54
N GLN A 272 -7.18 -1.99 -6.54
CA GLN A 272 -7.27 -0.52 -6.52
C GLN A 272 -5.97 0.17 -6.95
N LEU A 273 -4.91 -0.60 -7.21
CA LEU A 273 -3.61 -0.05 -7.59
C LEU A 273 -3.69 0.57 -8.98
N THR A 274 -3.24 1.81 -9.11
CA THR A 274 -3.15 2.49 -10.41
C THR A 274 -1.74 2.99 -10.66
N TYR A 275 -1.35 3.12 -11.92
CA TYR A 275 -0.05 3.69 -12.28
C TYR A 275 0.11 5.12 -11.74
N ARG A 276 -0.96 5.93 -11.77
CA ARG A 276 -0.98 7.29 -11.21
C ARG A 276 -0.66 7.31 -9.72
N SER A 277 -1.20 6.36 -8.95
CA SER A 277 -0.92 6.26 -7.50
C SER A 277 0.54 5.94 -7.16
N LEU A 278 1.32 5.46 -8.14
CA LEU A 278 2.76 5.18 -8.00
C LEU A 278 3.64 6.37 -8.40
N CYS A 279 3.05 7.41 -8.99
CA CYS A 279 3.74 8.58 -9.50
C CYS A 279 3.42 9.79 -8.60
N PRO A 280 4.33 10.26 -7.73
CA PRO A 280 4.06 11.34 -6.77
C PRO A 280 3.42 12.60 -7.37
N PRO A 281 3.80 13.11 -8.56
CA PRO A 281 3.12 14.27 -9.14
C PRO A 281 1.63 14.03 -9.41
N ASP A 282 1.28 12.82 -9.85
CA ASP A 282 -0.09 12.43 -10.16
C ASP A 282 -0.87 12.08 -8.90
N ASP A 283 -0.31 11.23 -8.02
CA ASP A 283 -0.90 10.86 -6.74
C ASP A 283 -1.23 12.08 -5.87
N LEU A 284 -0.27 13.00 -5.70
CA LEU A 284 -0.47 14.19 -4.89
C LEU A 284 -1.45 15.17 -5.51
N ALA A 285 -1.54 15.23 -6.85
CA ALA A 285 -2.56 16.01 -7.55
C ALA A 285 -3.96 15.41 -7.31
N ASP A 286 -4.11 14.10 -7.54
CA ASP A 286 -5.37 13.38 -7.40
C ASP A 286 -5.88 13.42 -5.95
N ARG A 287 -4.98 13.37 -4.96
CA ARG A 287 -5.32 13.51 -3.53
C ARG A 287 -5.47 14.96 -3.05
N GLY A 288 -5.18 15.96 -3.89
CA GLY A 288 -5.29 17.38 -3.53
C GLY A 288 -4.29 17.84 -2.47
N LEU A 289 -3.08 17.27 -2.46
CA LEU A 289 -2.01 17.58 -1.49
C LEU A 289 -0.93 18.51 -2.06
N LEU A 290 -0.97 18.84 -3.35
CA LEU A 290 -0.04 19.81 -3.96
C LEU A 290 -0.16 21.19 -3.29
N GLY A 291 1.00 21.77 -2.99
CA GLY A 291 1.11 23.14 -2.47
C GLY A 291 0.72 23.34 -1.01
N ILE A 292 0.42 22.27 -0.25
CA ILE A 292 0.13 22.36 1.19
C ILE A 292 1.45 22.50 1.97
N PRO A 293 1.74 23.64 2.62
CA PRO A 293 3.05 23.88 3.25
C PRO A 293 3.42 22.89 4.36
N SER A 294 2.42 22.35 5.07
CA SER A 294 2.65 21.38 6.15
C SER A 294 2.77 19.92 5.69
N ALA A 295 2.54 19.64 4.40
CA ALA A 295 2.68 18.31 3.80
C ALA A 295 4.13 18.06 3.36
N LEU A 296 5.02 17.83 4.32
CA LEU A 296 6.46 17.65 4.07
C LEU A 296 6.74 16.46 3.15
N TYR A 297 6.01 15.36 3.31
CA TYR A 297 6.05 14.23 2.38
C TYR A 297 5.81 14.68 0.93
N ALA A 298 4.79 15.49 0.69
CA ALA A 298 4.44 15.94 -0.66
C ALA A 298 5.58 16.76 -1.29
N HIS A 299 6.15 17.69 -0.52
CA HIS A 299 7.27 18.51 -0.97
C HIS A 299 8.51 17.67 -1.31
N ASP A 300 8.91 16.77 -0.42
CA ASP A 300 10.12 15.99 -0.60
C ASP A 300 9.96 14.90 -1.66
N ALA A 301 8.77 14.28 -1.75
CA ALA A 301 8.46 13.28 -2.77
C ALA A 301 8.51 13.88 -4.19
N LEU A 302 7.95 15.08 -4.39
CA LEU A 302 8.02 15.79 -5.67
C LEU A 302 9.46 16.13 -6.06
N ARG A 303 10.23 16.70 -5.12
CA ARG A 303 11.63 17.08 -5.39
C ARG A 303 12.49 15.86 -5.71
N LEU A 304 12.31 14.77 -4.98
CA LEU A 304 13.02 13.53 -5.23
C LEU A 304 12.62 12.92 -6.58
N TRP A 305 11.33 12.92 -6.90
CA TRP A 305 10.83 12.48 -8.20
C TRP A 305 11.45 13.28 -9.34
N GLU A 306 11.48 14.61 -9.26
CA GLU A 306 12.09 15.45 -10.29
C GLU A 306 13.59 15.17 -10.48
N ILE A 307 14.33 14.92 -9.39
CA ILE A 307 15.75 14.55 -9.46
C ILE A 307 15.92 13.22 -10.17
N ILE A 308 15.12 12.22 -9.82
CA ILE A 308 15.14 10.89 -10.45
C ILE A 308 14.74 11.00 -11.91
N ALA A 309 13.69 11.74 -12.23
CA ALA A 309 13.20 11.95 -13.59
C ALA A 309 14.28 12.54 -14.50
N ARG A 310 15.00 13.59 -14.04
CA ARG A 310 16.13 14.17 -14.80
C ARG A 310 17.27 13.19 -15.00
N TYR A 311 17.57 12.35 -14.00
CA TYR A 311 18.60 11.32 -14.13
C TYR A 311 18.20 10.26 -15.16
N VAL A 312 16.95 9.77 -15.11
CA VAL A 312 16.41 8.80 -16.06
C VAL A 312 16.38 9.39 -17.47
N GLU A 313 15.81 10.59 -17.63
CA GLU A 313 15.77 11.33 -18.91
C GLU A 313 17.16 11.48 -19.52
N GLY A 314 18.14 11.92 -18.71
CA GLY A 314 19.52 12.08 -19.15
C GLY A 314 20.17 10.79 -19.65
N ILE A 315 19.89 9.64 -19.01
CA ILE A 315 20.38 8.34 -19.47
C ILE A 315 19.65 7.89 -20.74
N ILE A 316 18.31 7.98 -20.77
CA ILE A 316 17.51 7.52 -21.91
C ILE A 316 17.84 8.30 -23.18
N HIS A 317 18.05 9.62 -23.09
CA HIS A 317 18.43 10.47 -24.22
C HIS A 317 19.82 10.15 -24.81
N LEU A 318 20.66 9.34 -24.15
CA LEU A 318 21.93 8.86 -24.74
C LEU A 318 21.74 7.68 -25.69
N PHE A 319 20.61 6.96 -25.58
CA PHE A 319 20.39 5.69 -26.28
C PHE A 319 19.14 5.67 -27.17
N TYR A 320 18.14 6.51 -26.88
CA TYR A 320 16.88 6.55 -27.61
C TYR A 320 16.63 7.94 -28.20
N HIS A 321 16.33 8.00 -29.50
CA HIS A 321 15.99 9.21 -30.23
C HIS A 321 14.73 9.02 -31.10
N GLY A 322 13.83 9.99 -31.11
CA GLY A 322 12.61 9.92 -31.93
C GLY A 322 11.78 8.67 -31.62
N ASP A 323 11.57 7.81 -32.63
CA ASP A 323 10.72 6.62 -32.55
C ASP A 323 11.46 5.35 -32.06
N ASP A 324 12.74 5.43 -31.67
CA ASP A 324 13.55 4.27 -31.27
C ASP A 324 12.87 3.43 -30.16
N VAL A 325 12.19 4.10 -29.22
CA VAL A 325 11.47 3.42 -28.11
C VAL A 325 10.39 2.48 -28.63
N ARG A 326 9.66 2.88 -29.68
CA ARG A 326 8.62 2.05 -30.31
C ARG A 326 9.22 0.87 -31.06
N GLY A 327 10.43 1.04 -31.58
CA GLY A 327 11.16 0.01 -32.33
C GLY A 327 11.88 -1.03 -31.48
N ASP A 328 11.94 -0.86 -30.15
CA ASP A 328 12.69 -1.74 -29.23
C ASP A 328 11.85 -2.92 -28.72
N PRO A 329 11.99 -4.13 -29.28
CA PRO A 329 11.15 -5.27 -28.91
C PRO A 329 11.40 -5.78 -27.48
N GLU A 330 12.60 -5.59 -26.94
CA GLU A 330 12.96 -6.03 -25.58
C GLU A 330 12.30 -5.11 -24.55
N LEU A 331 12.32 -3.80 -24.79
CA LEU A 331 11.62 -2.82 -23.95
C LEU A 331 10.10 -3.00 -24.02
N GLN A 332 9.54 -3.27 -25.20
CA GLN A 332 8.12 -3.57 -25.34
C GLN A 332 7.71 -4.87 -24.62
N ALA A 333 8.55 -5.91 -24.68
CA ALA A 333 8.32 -7.15 -23.94
C ALA A 333 8.40 -6.96 -22.42
N TRP A 334 9.37 -6.18 -21.96
CA TRP A 334 9.54 -5.83 -20.55
C TRP A 334 8.33 -5.08 -19.99
N CYS A 335 7.83 -4.07 -20.72
CA CYS A 335 6.64 -3.34 -20.32
C CYS A 335 5.43 -4.28 -20.25
N ARG A 336 5.22 -5.13 -21.26
CA ARG A 336 4.14 -6.11 -21.25
C ARG A 336 4.23 -7.06 -20.08
N GLU A 337 5.39 -7.67 -19.79
CA GLU A 337 5.51 -8.62 -18.68
C GLU A 337 5.21 -8.00 -17.29
N ILE A 338 5.36 -6.69 -17.13
CA ILE A 338 4.97 -5.98 -15.91
C ILE A 338 3.45 -5.75 -15.86
N THR A 339 2.82 -5.45 -17.00
CA THR A 339 1.41 -5.02 -17.06
C THR A 339 0.42 -6.15 -17.38
N GLU A 340 0.88 -7.19 -18.07
CA GLU A 340 0.07 -8.25 -18.67
C GLU A 340 0.84 -9.57 -18.69
N VAL A 341 0.20 -10.67 -18.30
CA VAL A 341 0.63 -12.01 -18.74
C VAL A 341 -0.48 -12.55 -19.63
N PRO A 342 -0.46 -12.25 -20.95
CA PRO A 342 -1.54 -12.66 -21.83
C PRO A 342 -1.58 -14.19 -21.97
N LEU A 343 -2.78 -14.72 -22.19
CA LEU A 343 -3.03 -16.14 -22.40
C LEU A 343 -2.08 -16.74 -23.44
N GLY A 344 -1.37 -17.81 -23.09
CA GLY A 344 -0.42 -18.47 -23.99
C GLY A 344 0.92 -17.77 -24.18
N TYR A 345 1.15 -16.62 -23.53
CA TYR A 345 2.38 -15.82 -23.64
C TYR A 345 3.21 -15.81 -22.36
N HIS A 346 3.31 -16.98 -21.70
CA HIS A 346 4.23 -17.16 -20.58
C HIS A 346 5.68 -17.26 -21.07
N THR A 347 6.58 -16.67 -20.31
CA THR A 347 8.01 -16.58 -20.63
C THR A 347 8.79 -17.80 -20.07
N GLU A 348 8.20 -18.60 -19.17
CA GLU A 348 8.80 -19.82 -18.62
C GLU A 348 8.80 -20.97 -19.63
N GLU A 349 9.97 -21.57 -19.86
CA GLU A 349 10.10 -22.82 -20.64
C GLU A 349 10.05 -24.04 -19.73
N TYR A 350 8.87 -24.60 -19.50
CA TYR A 350 8.71 -25.89 -18.81
C TYR A 350 8.99 -27.10 -19.72
N PHE A 351 8.82 -26.92 -21.03
CA PHE A 351 9.06 -27.94 -22.03
C PHE A 351 10.22 -27.52 -22.95
N SER A 352 11.28 -28.34 -22.99
CA SER A 352 12.49 -28.06 -23.77
C SER A 352 12.51 -28.70 -25.17
N GLY A 353 11.62 -29.68 -25.42
CA GLY A 353 11.56 -30.41 -26.69
C GLY A 353 10.99 -29.58 -27.85
N PRO A 354 11.42 -29.85 -29.10
CA PRO A 354 10.96 -29.10 -30.28
C PRO A 354 9.46 -29.28 -30.54
N GLU A 355 8.90 -30.44 -30.20
CA GLU A 355 7.49 -30.78 -30.38
C GLU A 355 6.55 -29.94 -29.48
N PRO A 356 6.71 -29.89 -28.13
CA PRO A 356 5.96 -28.97 -27.28
C PRO A 356 6.11 -27.50 -27.69
N LYS A 357 7.32 -27.07 -28.10
CA LYS A 357 7.54 -25.70 -28.58
C LYS A 357 6.77 -25.41 -29.87
N ALA A 358 6.65 -26.38 -30.78
CA ALA A 358 5.84 -26.23 -31.97
C ALA A 358 4.35 -26.12 -31.64
N ILE A 359 3.86 -26.90 -30.66
CA ILE A 359 2.47 -26.82 -30.19
C ILE A 359 2.18 -25.45 -29.56
N LEU A 360 3.07 -24.94 -28.70
CA LEU A 360 2.90 -23.61 -28.09
C LEU A 360 2.89 -22.50 -29.16
N ARG A 361 3.79 -22.56 -30.15
CA ARG A 361 3.79 -21.61 -31.28
C ARG A 361 2.50 -21.66 -32.09
N GLN A 362 1.95 -22.85 -32.30
CA GLN A 362 0.66 -23.00 -32.99
C GLN A 362 -0.47 -22.38 -32.16
N PHE A 363 -0.51 -22.66 -30.86
CA PHE A 363 -1.50 -22.04 -29.96
C PHE A 363 -1.42 -20.51 -29.98
N GLN A 364 -0.21 -19.95 -29.92
CA GLN A 364 0.01 -18.50 -30.04
C GLN A 364 -0.45 -17.95 -31.39
N ALA A 365 -0.14 -18.63 -32.50
CA ALA A 365 -0.61 -18.23 -33.83
C ALA A 365 -2.14 -18.27 -33.96
N ASP A 366 -2.81 -19.23 -33.31
CA ASP A 366 -4.26 -19.32 -33.28
C ASP A 366 -4.88 -18.19 -32.44
N LEU A 367 -4.27 -17.84 -31.31
CA LEU A 367 -4.68 -16.67 -30.50
C LEU A 367 -4.50 -15.37 -31.28
N ASP A 368 -3.40 -15.17 -32.01
CA ASP A 368 -3.17 -13.99 -32.85
C ASP A 368 -4.17 -13.88 -34.01
N ASN A 369 -4.61 -15.02 -34.56
CA ASN A 369 -5.68 -15.05 -35.55
C ASN A 369 -7.01 -14.60 -34.94
N LEU A 370 -7.39 -15.17 -33.79
CA LEU A 370 -8.62 -14.82 -33.09
C LEU A 370 -8.63 -13.35 -32.65
N GLU A 371 -7.51 -12.82 -32.18
CA GLU A 371 -7.29 -11.41 -31.86
C GLU A 371 -7.65 -10.52 -33.06
N ARG A 372 -7.08 -10.81 -34.24
CA ARG A 372 -7.36 -10.05 -35.47
C ARG A 372 -8.83 -10.11 -35.88
N GLU A 373 -9.46 -11.27 -35.75
CA GLU A 373 -10.89 -11.44 -36.03
C GLU A 373 -11.76 -10.61 -35.08
N ILE A 374 -11.45 -10.62 -33.78
CA ILE A 374 -12.17 -9.85 -32.76
C ILE A 374 -12.01 -8.34 -33.01
N VAL A 375 -10.80 -7.87 -33.33
CA VAL A 375 -10.54 -6.46 -33.63
C VAL A 375 -11.34 -6.02 -34.86
N ALA A 376 -11.25 -6.74 -35.97
CA ALA A 376 -11.99 -6.42 -37.20
C ALA A 376 -13.51 -6.46 -37.00
N ARG A 377 -14.02 -7.40 -36.19
CA ARG A 377 -15.44 -7.47 -35.81
C ARG A 377 -15.86 -6.27 -34.98
N ASN A 378 -15.06 -5.89 -33.98
CA ASN A 378 -15.39 -4.82 -33.04
C ASN A 378 -15.42 -3.44 -33.70
N GLU A 379 -14.67 -3.21 -34.78
CA GLU A 379 -14.76 -1.98 -35.61
C GLU A 379 -16.16 -1.75 -36.20
N GLN A 380 -16.98 -2.80 -36.30
CA GLN A 380 -18.35 -2.72 -36.85
C GLN A 380 -19.43 -2.60 -35.77
N LEU A 381 -19.06 -2.63 -34.48
CA LEU A 381 -19.99 -2.59 -33.36
C LEU A 381 -20.04 -1.18 -32.75
N ASP A 382 -21.24 -0.74 -32.36
CA ASP A 382 -21.44 0.51 -31.62
C ASP A 382 -20.83 0.43 -30.20
N ILE A 383 -20.83 -0.78 -29.61
CA ILE A 383 -20.16 -1.08 -28.35
C ILE A 383 -19.26 -2.32 -28.56
N PRO A 384 -17.92 -2.18 -28.48
CA PRO A 384 -17.01 -3.29 -28.70
C PRO A 384 -17.07 -4.32 -27.57
N TYR A 385 -16.97 -5.61 -27.91
CA TYR A 385 -16.89 -6.70 -26.93
C TYR A 385 -15.45 -7.20 -26.82
N GLU A 386 -14.78 -6.87 -25.71
CA GLU A 386 -13.33 -7.11 -25.55
C GLU A 386 -12.99 -8.15 -24.47
N TYR A 387 -13.96 -8.62 -23.67
CA TYR A 387 -13.69 -9.47 -22.51
C TYR A 387 -13.04 -10.84 -22.83
N LEU A 388 -13.12 -11.29 -24.09
CA LEU A 388 -12.47 -12.52 -24.57
C LEU A 388 -11.45 -12.26 -25.68
N LYS A 389 -10.99 -11.01 -25.81
CA LYS A 389 -9.89 -10.68 -26.69
C LYS A 389 -8.60 -11.28 -26.10
N PRO A 390 -7.87 -12.15 -26.81
CA PRO A 390 -6.70 -12.85 -26.25
C PRO A 390 -5.69 -11.95 -25.54
N SER A 391 -5.41 -10.75 -26.05
CA SER A 391 -4.53 -9.78 -25.37
C SER A 391 -5.04 -9.29 -24.01
N CYS A 392 -6.36 -9.38 -23.78
CA CYS A 392 -7.03 -8.95 -22.55
C CYS A 392 -7.35 -10.11 -21.59
N ILE A 393 -7.03 -11.35 -21.98
CA ILE A 393 -7.19 -12.53 -21.13
C ILE A 393 -5.84 -12.85 -20.49
N GLU A 394 -5.78 -12.86 -19.16
CA GLU A 394 -4.59 -13.32 -18.45
C GLU A 394 -4.40 -14.84 -18.58
N ASN A 395 -3.14 -15.27 -18.61
CA ASN A 395 -2.76 -16.68 -18.73
C ASN A 395 -3.19 -17.54 -17.52
N SER A 396 -3.48 -16.90 -16.40
CA SER A 396 -4.03 -17.51 -15.20
C SER A 396 -4.95 -16.51 -14.52
N VAL A 397 -5.84 -16.99 -13.65
CA VAL A 397 -6.59 -16.12 -12.74
C VAL A 397 -5.60 -15.53 -11.73
N ALA A 398 -5.20 -14.27 -11.93
CA ALA A 398 -4.29 -13.57 -11.04
C ALA A 398 -4.87 -12.27 -10.44
N ILE A 399 -6.15 -11.97 -10.71
CA ILE A 399 -6.93 -10.87 -10.11
C ILE A 399 -8.36 -11.29 -9.74
#